data_AF-A0A0C3ETP2-F1
#
_entry.id   AF-A0A0C3ETP2-F1
#
_cell.length_a   1.000
_cell.length_b   1.000
_cell.length_c   1.000
_cell.angle_alpha   90.00
_cell.angle_beta   90.00
_cell.angle_gamma   90.00
#
_symmetry.space_group_name_H-M   'P 1'
#
loop_
_entity.id
_entity.type
_entity.pdbx_description
1 polymer ?
#
loop_
_entity_poly.entity_id
_entity_poly.type
_entity_poly.pdbx_seq_one_letter_code
_entity_poly.pdbx_strand_id
1 'polypeptide(L)'
;MKQAQQIQCTQENCNIEVHQLHTHLLDENSSLNKITHKVKHDAHPIAAVVEDFVIHHQCANFCLLACVKNIHNLKGFTGDKTPGTRISQANELSHKLMESLGIGKEIYTDHTAGDEDDQDLDDDNKAAGEYGGLVQFLYDIPLN
;
A
#
# COMPACT_ATOMS: atom_id res chain seq x y z
N MET A 1 14.88 30.92 10.17
CA MET A 1 13.52 30.37 10.33
C MET A 1 13.06 29.48 9.17
N LYS A 2 13.35 29.82 7.89
CA LYS A 2 12.93 28.99 6.73
C LYS A 2 13.44 27.52 6.74
N GLN A 3 14.69 27.28 7.14
CA GLN A 3 15.26 25.92 7.17
C GLN A 3 14.57 24.99 8.19
N ALA A 4 14.17 25.49 9.35
CA ALA A 4 13.50 24.68 10.38
C ALA A 4 12.10 24.25 9.93
N GLN A 5 11.36 25.15 9.24
CA GLN A 5 10.06 24.85 8.67
C GLN A 5 10.15 23.81 7.54
N GLN A 6 11.21 23.88 6.73
CA GLN A 6 11.44 22.91 5.66
C GLN A 6 11.73 21.51 6.21
N ILE A 7 12.56 21.39 7.25
CA ILE A 7 12.84 20.12 7.92
C ILE A 7 11.56 19.51 8.50
N GLN A 8 10.72 20.33 9.14
CA GLN A 8 9.46 19.86 9.70
C GLN A 8 8.49 19.34 8.62
N CYS A 9 8.31 20.09 7.53
CA CYS A 9 7.47 19.68 6.41
C CYS A 9 7.96 18.37 5.78
N THR A 10 9.27 18.22 5.58
CA THR A 10 9.83 16.96 5.06
C THR A 10 9.63 15.77 6.00
N GLN A 11 9.67 16.00 7.32
CA GLN A 11 9.42 14.96 8.31
C GLN A 11 7.95 14.53 8.30
N GLU A 12 7.02 15.47 8.20
CA GLU A 12 5.59 15.19 8.13
C GLU A 12 5.24 14.39 6.87
N ASN A 13 5.78 14.77 5.71
CA ASN A 13 5.59 14.02 4.46
C ASN A 13 6.15 12.59 4.55
N CYS A 14 7.36 12.43 5.10
CA CYS A 14 7.96 11.11 5.30
C CYS A 14 7.10 10.22 6.21
N ASN A 15 6.52 10.78 7.28
CA ASN A 15 5.62 10.02 8.16
C ASN A 15 4.36 9.54 7.42
N ILE A 16 3.77 10.38 6.55
CA ILE A 16 2.60 10.03 5.74
C ILE A 16 2.95 8.90 4.77
N GLU A 17 4.08 8.99 4.08
CA GLU A 17 4.54 7.96 3.14
C GLU A 17 4.79 6.61 3.86
N VAL A 18 5.42 6.64 5.04
CA VAL A 18 5.65 5.43 5.84
C VAL A 18 4.31 4.79 6.26
N HIS A 19 3.34 5.59 6.66
CA HIS A 19 2.01 5.11 7.03
C HIS A 19 1.25 4.50 5.84
N GLN A 20 1.32 5.15 4.67
CA GLN A 20 0.73 4.64 3.44
C GLN A 20 1.39 3.33 3.00
N LEU A 21 2.72 3.25 3.04
CA LEU A 21 3.47 2.05 2.73
C LEU A 21 3.12 0.90 3.68
N HIS A 22 3.03 1.16 4.98
CA HIS A 22 2.63 0.16 5.97
C HIS A 22 1.25 -0.44 5.64
N THR A 23 0.29 0.42 5.32
CA THR A 23 -1.07 0.01 4.93
C THR A 23 -1.05 -0.81 3.65
N HIS A 24 -0.32 -0.34 2.63
CA HIS A 24 -0.23 -1.00 1.33
C HIS A 24 0.34 -2.42 1.44
N LEU A 25 1.42 -2.61 2.20
CA LEU A 25 2.06 -3.92 2.39
C LEU A 25 1.12 -4.94 3.05
N LEU A 26 0.31 -4.51 4.02
CA LEU A 26 -0.67 -5.38 4.68
C LEU A 26 -1.84 -5.72 3.77
N ASP A 27 -2.35 -4.74 3.03
CA ASP A 27 -3.42 -4.92 2.03
C ASP A 27 -2.99 -5.87 0.92
N GLU A 28 -1.77 -5.71 0.42
CA GLU A 28 -1.20 -6.57 -0.61
C GLU A 28 -1.05 -8.00 -0.11
N ASN A 29 -0.47 -8.20 1.08
CA ASN A 29 -0.35 -9.54 1.67
C ASN A 29 -1.71 -10.23 1.86
N SER A 30 -2.73 -9.47 2.29
CA SER A 30 -4.11 -9.97 2.38
C SER A 30 -4.67 -10.36 1.00
N SER A 31 -4.39 -9.55 -0.02
CA SER A 31 -4.83 -9.81 -1.40
C SER A 31 -4.16 -11.03 -2.00
N LEU A 32 -2.84 -11.18 -1.82
CA LEU A 32 -2.07 -12.34 -2.24
C LEU A 32 -2.59 -13.62 -1.60
N ASN A 33 -2.86 -13.61 -0.29
CA ASN A 33 -3.45 -14.75 0.41
C ASN A 33 -4.81 -15.16 -0.16
N LYS A 34 -5.68 -14.18 -0.48
CA LYS A 34 -6.99 -14.44 -1.12
C LYS A 34 -6.82 -15.06 -2.50
N ILE A 35 -5.88 -14.56 -3.31
CA ILE A 35 -5.61 -15.09 -4.66
C ILE A 35 -5.12 -16.53 -4.55
N THR A 36 -4.12 -16.81 -3.71
CA THR A 36 -3.59 -18.17 -3.52
C THR A 36 -4.68 -19.13 -3.05
N HIS A 37 -5.50 -18.72 -2.08
CA HIS A 37 -6.61 -19.54 -1.61
C HIS A 37 -7.60 -19.86 -2.73
N LYS A 38 -7.98 -18.87 -3.53
CA LYS A 38 -8.89 -19.05 -4.66
C LYS A 38 -8.32 -19.99 -5.72
N VAL A 39 -7.07 -19.78 -6.14
CA VAL A 39 -6.43 -20.59 -7.18
C VAL A 39 -6.23 -22.04 -6.72
N LYS A 40 -5.92 -22.27 -5.44
CA LYS A 40 -5.83 -23.61 -4.84
C LYS A 40 -7.19 -24.28 -4.75
N HIS A 41 -8.22 -23.55 -4.30
CA HIS A 41 -9.58 -24.06 -4.20
C HIS A 41 -10.12 -24.51 -5.57
N ASP A 42 -9.85 -23.73 -6.62
CA ASP A 42 -10.32 -24.00 -7.98
C ASP A 42 -9.46 -25.08 -8.70
N ALA A 43 -8.47 -25.66 -8.03
CA ALA A 43 -7.54 -26.67 -8.55
C ALA A 43 -6.91 -26.25 -9.90
N HIS A 44 -6.63 -24.95 -10.06
CA HIS A 44 -6.14 -24.43 -11.33
C HIS A 44 -4.75 -25.00 -11.65
N PRO A 45 -4.45 -25.37 -12.91
CA PRO A 45 -3.14 -25.92 -13.30
C PRO A 45 -1.93 -25.01 -13.02
N ILE A 46 -2.16 -23.73 -12.70
CA ILE A 46 -1.10 -22.74 -12.41
C ILE A 46 -0.88 -22.52 -10.91
N ALA A 47 -1.58 -23.27 -10.05
CA ALA A 47 -1.57 -23.04 -8.61
C ALA A 47 -0.16 -23.05 -8.00
N ALA A 48 0.70 -23.97 -8.44
CA ALA A 48 2.08 -24.05 -7.97
C ALA A 48 2.89 -22.79 -8.32
N VAL A 49 2.77 -22.29 -9.55
CA VAL A 49 3.49 -21.09 -10.00
C VAL A 49 3.01 -19.84 -9.26
N VAL A 50 1.70 -19.73 -9.03
CA VAL A 50 1.13 -18.62 -8.26
C VAL A 50 1.58 -18.67 -6.81
N GLU A 51 1.70 -19.86 -6.22
CA GLU A 51 2.18 -20.04 -4.86
C GLU A 51 3.64 -19.61 -4.71
N ASP A 52 4.53 -20.02 -5.61
CA ASP A 52 5.94 -19.60 -5.60
C ASP A 52 6.04 -18.08 -5.72
N PHE A 53 5.30 -17.47 -6.66
CA PHE A 53 5.26 -16.01 -6.81
C PHE A 53 4.80 -15.31 -5.52
N VAL A 54 3.73 -15.80 -4.89
CA VAL A 54 3.19 -15.24 -3.65
C VAL A 54 4.20 -15.35 -2.51
N ILE A 55 4.89 -16.48 -2.38
CA ILE A 55 5.93 -16.67 -1.36
C ILE A 55 7.03 -15.62 -1.52
N HIS A 56 7.57 -15.47 -2.73
CA HIS A 56 8.63 -14.48 -2.99
C HIS A 56 8.17 -13.06 -2.68
N HIS A 57 6.94 -12.71 -3.08
CA HIS A 57 6.41 -11.39 -2.82
C HIS A 57 6.15 -11.13 -1.32
N GLN A 58 5.67 -12.14 -0.59
CA GLN A 58 5.49 -12.06 0.85
C GLN A 58 6.81 -11.94 1.60
N CYS A 59 7.87 -12.61 1.16
CA CYS A 59 9.22 -12.43 1.70
C CYS A 59 9.70 -10.99 1.53
N ALA A 60 9.57 -10.41 0.32
CA ALA A 60 9.90 -9.01 0.09
C ALA A 60 9.08 -8.06 0.98
N ASN A 61 7.78 -8.29 1.09
CA ASN A 61 6.90 -7.49 1.94
C ASN A 61 7.25 -7.61 3.42
N PHE A 62 7.67 -8.79 3.88
CA PHE A 62 8.14 -9.00 5.24
C PHE A 62 9.41 -8.19 5.53
N CYS A 63 10.37 -8.16 4.60
CA CYS A 63 11.56 -7.32 4.72
C CYS A 63 11.19 -5.83 4.79
N LEU A 64 10.27 -5.37 3.94
CA LEU A 64 9.80 -3.98 3.95
C LEU A 64 9.06 -3.64 5.25
N LEU A 65 8.21 -4.53 5.76
CA LEU A 65 7.55 -4.36 7.05
C LEU A 65 8.54 -4.28 8.22
N ALA A 66 9.64 -5.05 8.16
CA ALA A 66 10.71 -4.94 9.15
C ALA A 66 11.38 -3.56 9.11
N CYS A 67 11.63 -3.01 7.91
CA CYS A 67 12.13 -1.64 7.75
C CYS A 67 11.16 -0.59 8.30
N VAL A 68 9.86 -0.70 7.97
CA VAL A 68 8.81 0.17 8.52
C VAL A 68 8.78 0.11 10.04
N LYS A 69 8.86 -1.09 10.63
CA LYS A 69 8.93 -1.27 12.08
C LYS A 69 10.18 -0.60 12.69
N ASN A 70 11.32 -0.67 12.01
CA ASN A 70 12.52 0.03 12.45
C ASN A 70 12.32 1.55 12.45
N ILE A 71 11.69 2.11 11.41
CA ILE A 71 11.35 3.54 11.33
C ILE A 71 10.43 3.94 12.49
N HIS A 72 9.38 3.16 12.75
CA HIS A 72 8.47 3.39 13.88
C HIS A 72 9.18 3.37 15.25
N ASN A 73 10.33 2.73 15.35
CA ASN A 73 11.13 2.64 16.58
C ASN A 73 12.23 3.71 16.67
N LEU A 74 12.43 4.54 15.64
CA LEU A 74 13.39 5.63 15.69
C LEU A 74 13.02 6.66 16.75
N LYS A 75 14.03 7.15 17.48
CA LYS A 75 13.86 8.21 18.47
C LYS A 75 13.46 9.49 17.74
N GLY A 76 12.31 10.06 18.13
CA GLY A 76 11.77 11.27 17.50
C GLY A 76 10.79 11.02 16.35
N PHE A 77 10.47 9.76 16.05
CA PHE A 77 9.33 9.44 15.19
C PHE A 77 8.02 9.88 15.87
N THR A 78 7.24 10.69 15.16
CA THR A 78 5.98 11.29 15.64
C THR A 78 4.76 10.85 14.85
N GLY A 79 4.94 10.04 13.80
CA GLY A 79 3.86 9.52 12.99
C GLY A 79 3.03 8.43 13.67
N ASP A 80 1.88 8.12 13.10
CA ASP A 80 1.05 7.00 13.53
C ASP A 80 1.68 5.67 13.11
N LYS A 81 1.82 4.76 14.08
CA LYS A 81 2.42 3.43 13.89
C LYS A 81 1.39 2.39 13.47
N THR A 82 0.11 2.68 13.64
CA THR A 82 -0.96 1.79 13.23
C THR A 82 -1.11 1.82 11.72
N PRO A 83 -1.51 0.72 11.08
CA PRO A 83 -1.87 0.75 9.67
C PRO A 83 -3.20 1.49 9.50
N GLY A 84 -3.30 2.27 8.43
CA GLY A 84 -4.54 2.94 8.04
C GLY A 84 -5.51 2.00 7.34
N THR A 85 -6.65 2.54 6.94
CA THR A 85 -7.64 1.85 6.10
C THR A 85 -7.68 2.52 4.74
N ARG A 86 -7.50 1.74 3.66
CA ARG A 86 -7.63 2.28 2.30
C ARG A 86 -9.08 2.71 2.05
N ILE A 87 -9.28 3.91 1.50
CA ILE A 87 -10.61 4.52 1.29
C ILE A 87 -11.56 3.60 0.50
N SER A 88 -11.04 2.85 -0.48
CA SER A 88 -11.84 1.88 -1.24
C SER A 88 -12.37 0.73 -0.37
N GLN A 89 -11.57 0.21 0.57
CA GLN A 89 -12.02 -0.80 1.51
C GLN A 89 -12.95 -0.24 2.58
N ALA A 90 -12.71 0.99 3.06
CA ALA A 90 -13.60 1.66 4.01
C ALA A 90 -15.01 1.85 3.42
N ASN A 91 -15.10 2.21 2.13
CA ASN A 91 -16.37 2.31 1.42
C ASN A 91 -17.05 0.95 1.23
N GLU A 92 -16.31 -0.11 0.90
CA GLU A 92 -16.87 -1.47 0.81
C GLU A 92 -17.39 -1.97 2.16
N LEU A 93 -16.65 -1.74 3.25
CA LEU A 93 -17.05 -2.10 4.61
C LEU A 93 -18.27 -1.28 5.06
N SER A 94 -18.30 0.01 4.75
CA SER A 94 -19.44 0.89 5.05
C SER A 94 -20.68 0.46 4.27
N HIS A 95 -20.54 0.12 2.99
CA HIS A 95 -21.65 -0.39 2.17
C HIS A 95 -22.16 -1.75 2.71
N LYS A 96 -21.27 -2.67 3.08
CA LYS A 96 -21.64 -3.95 3.70
C LYS A 96 -22.32 -3.77 5.06
N LEU A 97 -21.88 -2.81 5.87
CA LEU A 97 -22.51 -2.47 7.15
C LEU A 97 -23.90 -1.86 6.94
N MET A 98 -24.06 -0.95 5.97
CA MET A 98 -25.35 -0.34 5.65
C MET A 98 -26.35 -1.36 5.07
N GLU A 99 -25.87 -2.29 4.24
CA GLU A 99 -26.66 -3.41 3.72
C GLU A 99 -27.08 -4.37 4.83
N SER A 100 -26.17 -4.68 5.77
CA SER A 100 -26.47 -5.49 6.96
C SER A 100 -27.44 -4.82 7.94
N LEU A 101 -27.50 -3.49 7.98
CA LEU A 101 -28.38 -2.69 8.84
C LEU A 101 -29.73 -2.36 8.16
N GLY A 102 -29.95 -2.79 6.91
CA GLY A 102 -31.20 -2.59 6.19
C GLY A 102 -31.54 -1.12 5.89
N ILE A 103 -30.54 -0.23 5.88
CA ILE A 103 -30.74 1.19 5.59
C ILE A 103 -30.76 1.36 4.07
N GLY A 104 -31.96 1.44 3.50
CA GLY A 104 -32.20 1.65 2.08
C GLY A 104 -31.55 2.94 1.55
N LYS A 105 -31.00 2.84 0.34
CA LYS A 105 -30.31 3.88 -0.42
C LYS A 105 -31.25 5.04 -0.77
N GLU A 106 -31.21 6.14 -0.01
CA GLU A 106 -31.65 7.44 -0.53
C GLU A 106 -30.49 8.09 -1.31
N ILE A 107 -30.82 8.41 -2.56
CA ILE A 107 -29.95 8.98 -3.57
C ILE A 107 -29.62 10.43 -3.19
N TYR A 108 -28.35 10.73 -2.92
CA TYR A 108 -27.83 12.08 -3.09
C TYR A 108 -27.06 12.14 -4.42
N THR A 109 -27.74 12.62 -5.45
CA THR A 109 -27.09 13.26 -6.60
C THR A 109 -26.71 14.66 -6.17
N ASP A 110 -25.41 14.93 -6.02
CA ASP A 110 -24.91 16.30 -5.97
C ASP A 110 -24.17 16.60 -7.27
N HIS A 111 -24.73 17.56 -8.00
CA HIS A 111 -24.15 18.15 -9.19
C HIS A 111 -23.37 19.39 -8.76
N THR A 112 -22.05 19.39 -8.95
CA THR A 112 -21.31 20.63 -9.19
C THR A 112 -20.28 20.42 -10.29
N ALA A 113 -20.50 21.17 -11.37
CA ALA A 113 -19.60 21.38 -12.49
C ALA A 113 -18.56 22.48 -12.18
N GLY A 114 -17.45 22.47 -12.93
CA GLY A 114 -16.36 23.47 -12.93
C GLY A 114 -15.11 22.96 -12.20
N ASP A 115 -13.89 23.05 -12.70
CA ASP A 115 -13.32 23.87 -13.76
C ASP A 115 -12.00 23.21 -14.23
N GLU A 116 -11.55 23.59 -15.42
CA GLU A 116 -10.29 23.20 -16.05
C GLU A 116 -9.07 23.75 -15.28
N ASP A 117 -7.98 22.98 -15.20
CA ASP A 117 -6.63 23.53 -15.07
C ASP A 117 -5.59 22.52 -15.59
N ASP A 118 -5.00 22.87 -16.74
CA ASP A 118 -3.78 22.30 -17.31
C ASP A 118 -2.60 22.49 -16.35
N GLN A 119 -1.88 21.43 -16.02
CA GLN A 119 -0.51 21.55 -15.51
C GLN A 119 0.40 20.57 -16.25
N ASP A 120 1.30 21.17 -17.03
CA ASP A 120 2.42 20.55 -17.73
C ASP A 120 3.22 19.63 -16.79
N LEU A 121 3.21 18.33 -17.09
CA LEU A 121 4.09 17.36 -16.47
C LEU A 121 5.36 17.27 -17.30
N ASP A 122 6.39 18.05 -16.91
CA ASP A 122 7.75 17.81 -17.38
C ASP A 122 8.22 16.44 -16.85
N ASP A 123 8.16 15.47 -17.76
CA ASP A 123 8.62 14.10 -17.64
C ASP A 123 10.16 14.06 -17.65
N ASP A 124 10.75 14.11 -16.46
CA ASP A 124 12.15 13.72 -16.26
C ASP A 124 12.23 12.53 -15.29
N ASN A 125 11.45 11.48 -15.58
CA ASN A 125 11.54 10.19 -14.87
C ASN A 125 12.77 9.40 -15.35
N LYS A 126 13.96 9.85 -14.97
CA LYS A 126 15.24 9.18 -15.28
C LYS A 126 15.77 8.29 -14.15
N ALA A 127 14.89 7.65 -13.37
CA ALA A 127 15.26 6.75 -12.27
C ALA A 127 14.73 5.32 -12.41
N ALA A 128 14.27 4.90 -13.59
CA ALA A 128 13.75 3.54 -13.82
C ALA A 128 14.83 2.45 -13.97
N GLY A 129 16.13 2.80 -13.91
CA GLY A 129 17.23 1.89 -14.23
C GLY A 129 17.83 1.08 -13.07
N GLU A 130 17.54 1.42 -11.80
CA GLU A 130 18.30 0.88 -10.64
C GLU A 130 17.56 -0.18 -9.82
N TYR A 131 16.28 -0.43 -10.10
CA TYR A 131 15.49 -1.44 -9.38
C TYR A 131 15.85 -2.89 -9.75
N GLY A 132 16.54 -3.12 -10.87
CA GLY A 132 16.92 -4.46 -11.32
C GLY A 132 17.87 -5.19 -10.36
N GLY A 133 18.73 -4.46 -9.65
CA GLY A 133 19.65 -5.04 -8.66
C GLY A 133 18.97 -5.45 -7.36
N LEU A 134 17.93 -4.72 -6.94
CA LEU A 134 17.17 -5.04 -5.73
C LEU A 134 16.32 -6.30 -5.90
N VAL A 135 15.76 -6.50 -7.10
CA VAL A 135 15.05 -7.74 -7.45
C VAL A 135 16.01 -8.93 -7.37
N GLN A 136 17.20 -8.84 -7.96
CA GLN A 136 18.20 -9.91 -7.88
C GLN A 136 18.67 -10.20 -6.45
N PHE A 137 18.86 -9.18 -5.62
CA PHE A 137 19.23 -9.35 -4.21
C PHE A 137 18.14 -10.08 -3.40
N LEU A 138 16.86 -9.81 -3.67
CA LEU A 138 15.74 -10.50 -3.03
C LEU A 138 15.64 -11.98 -3.47
N TYR A 139 16.07 -12.33 -4.68
CA TYR A 139 16.16 -13.72 -5.15
C TYR A 139 17.24 -14.52 -4.39
N ASP A 140 18.28 -13.86 -3.89
CA ASP A 140 19.44 -14.51 -3.26
C ASP A 140 19.31 -14.65 -1.72
N ILE A 141 18.18 -14.27 -1.12
CA ILE A 141 17.96 -14.43 0.33
C ILE A 141 17.66 -15.92 0.62
N PRO A 142 18.53 -16.64 1.36
CA PRO A 142 18.29 -18.03 1.69
C PRO A 142 17.10 -18.18 2.65
N LEU A 143 16.16 -19.04 2.28
CA LEU A 143 15.07 -19.49 3.14
C LEU A 143 15.65 -20.42 4.21
N ASN A 144 15.90 -19.88 5.40
CA ASN A 144 16.24 -20.67 6.60
C ASN A 144 14.99 -21.00 7.40
#